data_AF-W9VFE3-F1
#
_entry.id   AF-W9VFE3-F1
#
_cell.length_a   1.000
_cell.length_b   1.000
_cell.length_c   1.000
_cell.angle_alpha   90.00
_cell.angle_beta   90.00
_cell.angle_gamma   90.00
#
_symmetry.space_group_name_H-M   'P 1'
#
loop_
_entity.id
_entity.type
_entity.pdbx_description
1 polymer ?
#
loop_
_entity_poly.entity_id
_entity_poly.type
_entity_poly.pdbx_seq_one_letter_code
_entity_poly.pdbx_strand_id
1 'polypeptide(L)'
;MRIRIRHLLLTLISLAGLAGCSDANNPAKMTQGVDLYAYYCKECHTYRGLGPELQNLPPGVNQLQEHDVILIIKHGYQFGHPMGHFPDLTEHQARAVAEYAVALRHEQRMKALQSMERVAPLEPASD
;
A
#
# COMPACT_ATOMS: atom_id res chain seq x y z
N MET A 1 -14.51 56.11 -5.32
CA MET A 1 -15.03 54.94 -4.57
C MET A 1 -14.87 53.59 -5.28
N ARG A 2 -15.00 53.51 -6.61
CA ARG A 2 -14.90 52.24 -7.39
C ARG A 2 -13.54 51.52 -7.33
N ILE A 3 -12.43 52.26 -7.24
CA ILE A 3 -11.06 51.71 -7.20
C ILE A 3 -10.80 50.96 -5.88
N ARG A 4 -11.31 51.48 -4.75
CA ARG A 4 -11.14 50.85 -3.42
C ARG A 4 -11.83 49.50 -3.31
N ILE A 5 -13.01 49.34 -3.94
CA ILE A 5 -13.76 48.08 -3.96
C ILE A 5 -13.04 47.01 -4.80
N ARG A 6 -12.42 47.42 -5.91
CA ARG A 6 -11.68 46.52 -6.82
C ARG A 6 -10.40 45.99 -6.18
N HIS A 7 -9.70 46.82 -5.41
CA HIS A 7 -8.55 46.35 -4.61
C HIS A 7 -8.99 45.44 -3.46
N LEU A 8 -10.11 45.76 -2.78
CA LEU A 8 -10.63 44.94 -1.69
C LEU A 8 -11.02 43.52 -2.17
N LEU A 9 -11.64 43.43 -3.35
CA LEU A 9 -11.99 42.17 -4.01
C LEU A 9 -10.76 41.35 -4.41
N LEU A 10 -9.72 42.00 -4.95
CA LEU A 10 -8.47 41.33 -5.29
C LEU A 10 -7.76 40.76 -4.05
N THR A 11 -7.71 41.51 -2.94
CA THR A 11 -7.14 40.99 -1.68
C THR A 11 -7.94 39.84 -1.07
N LEU A 12 -9.27 39.84 -1.21
CA LEU A 12 -10.11 38.76 -0.71
C LEU A 12 -9.88 37.44 -1.48
N ILE A 13 -9.69 37.52 -2.80
CA ILE A 13 -9.44 36.36 -3.67
C ILE A 13 -8.05 35.76 -3.38
N SER A 14 -7.04 36.59 -3.14
CA SER A 14 -5.70 36.12 -2.76
C SER A 14 -5.68 35.39 -1.42
N LEU A 15 -6.52 35.81 -0.46
CA LEU A 15 -6.59 35.20 0.86
C LEU A 15 -7.35 33.86 0.86
N ALA A 16 -8.30 33.68 -0.06
CA ALA A 16 -9.04 32.42 -0.23
C ALA A 16 -8.18 31.28 -0.81
N GLY A 17 -7.07 31.60 -1.51
CA GLY A 17 -6.17 30.59 -2.09
C GLY A 17 -5.30 29.84 -1.08
N LEU A 18 -5.23 30.29 0.18
CA LEU A 18 -4.39 29.70 1.23
C LEU A 18 -5.13 28.67 2.11
N ALA A 19 -6.46 28.52 1.97
CA ALA A 19 -7.28 27.61 2.78
C ALA A 19 -7.28 26.14 2.29
N GLY A 20 -6.31 25.75 1.45
CA GLY A 20 -6.31 24.48 0.72
C GLY A 20 -5.33 23.41 1.19
N CYS A 21 -4.74 23.51 2.38
CA CYS A 21 -4.03 22.37 2.97
C CYS A 21 -5.05 21.35 3.46
N SER A 22 -5.51 20.46 2.56
CA SER A 22 -6.45 19.41 2.93
C SER A 22 -5.76 18.39 3.84
N ASP A 23 -6.41 18.06 4.95
CA ASP A 23 -6.04 16.98 5.87
C ASP A 23 -6.07 15.57 5.22
N ALA A 24 -6.37 15.48 3.92
CA ALA A 24 -6.58 14.25 3.17
C ALA A 24 -5.35 13.33 3.16
N ASN A 25 -4.15 13.88 3.36
CA ASN A 25 -2.90 13.12 3.40
C ASN A 25 -2.41 12.82 4.83
N ASN A 26 -3.22 13.10 5.86
CA ASN A 26 -2.84 12.78 7.23
C ASN A 26 -3.02 11.27 7.50
N PRO A 27 -1.92 10.49 7.65
CA PRO A 27 -2.03 9.05 7.81
C PRO A 27 -2.71 8.64 9.13
N ALA A 28 -2.74 9.53 10.14
CA ALA A 28 -3.48 9.28 11.38
C ALA A 28 -5.00 9.22 11.19
N LYS A 29 -5.52 9.77 10.09
CA LYS A 29 -6.95 9.75 9.74
C LYS A 29 -7.29 8.67 8.71
N MET A 30 -6.30 7.98 8.14
CA MET A 30 -6.53 6.93 7.15
C MET A 30 -7.03 5.66 7.80
N THR A 31 -8.09 5.08 7.23
CA THR A 31 -8.70 3.83 7.69
C THR A 31 -8.62 2.70 6.68
N GLN A 32 -8.45 3.02 5.40
CA GLN A 32 -8.47 2.05 4.31
C GLN A 32 -7.10 1.37 4.16
N GLY A 33 -7.10 0.04 4.06
CA GLY A 33 -5.88 -0.75 3.93
C GLY A 33 -5.04 -0.39 2.70
N VAL A 34 -5.67 -0.11 1.56
CA VAL A 34 -4.99 0.29 0.33
C VAL A 34 -4.26 1.63 0.47
N ASP A 35 -4.87 2.62 1.14
CA ASP A 35 -4.27 3.94 1.34
C ASP A 35 -3.12 3.86 2.34
N LEU A 36 -3.33 3.13 3.44
CA LEU A 36 -2.29 2.89 4.45
C LEU A 36 -1.12 2.09 3.85
N TYR A 37 -1.37 1.07 3.02
CA TYR A 37 -0.32 0.33 2.33
C TYR A 37 0.43 1.20 1.33
N ALA A 38 -0.28 2.03 0.56
CA ALA A 38 0.34 2.98 -0.35
C ALA A 38 1.25 3.98 0.38
N TYR A 39 0.82 4.46 1.55
CA TYR A 39 1.57 5.41 2.36
C TYR A 39 2.78 4.78 3.07
N TYR A 40 2.59 3.65 3.76
CA TYR A 40 3.62 3.08 4.63
C TYR A 40 4.50 2.01 3.97
N CYS A 41 3.99 1.29 2.96
CA CYS A 41 4.60 0.02 2.53
C CYS A 41 5.10 0.05 1.09
N LYS A 42 4.30 0.59 0.17
CA LYS A 42 4.48 0.44 -1.28
C LYS A 42 5.84 0.90 -1.78
N GLU A 43 6.32 2.05 -1.31
CA GLU A 43 7.59 2.62 -1.75
C GLU A 43 8.77 1.72 -1.36
N CYS A 44 8.83 1.28 -0.11
CA CYS A 44 9.88 0.38 0.35
C CYS A 44 9.83 -0.96 -0.39
N HIS A 45 8.64 -1.53 -0.60
CA HIS A 45 8.52 -2.78 -1.36
C HIS A 45 8.94 -2.62 -2.83
N THR A 46 8.74 -1.44 -3.42
CA THR A 46 9.20 -1.13 -4.79
C THR A 46 10.71 -1.16 -4.88
N TYR A 47 11.41 -0.49 -3.97
CA TYR A 47 12.85 -0.27 -4.11
C TYR A 47 13.72 -1.32 -3.40
N ARG A 48 13.17 -2.04 -2.42
CA ARG A 48 13.97 -2.86 -1.49
C ARG A 48 13.47 -4.28 -1.30
N GLY A 49 12.41 -4.69 -1.98
CA GLY A 49 11.79 -5.98 -1.71
C GLY A 49 10.95 -6.54 -2.84
N LEU A 50 9.74 -6.95 -2.48
CA LEU A 50 8.89 -7.86 -3.25
C LEU A 50 8.14 -7.19 -4.42
N GLY A 51 8.46 -5.95 -4.76
CA GLY A 51 7.72 -5.13 -5.72
C GLY A 51 6.51 -4.42 -5.08
N PRO A 52 6.01 -3.34 -5.69
CA PRO A 52 4.93 -2.49 -5.15
C PRO A 52 3.67 -3.25 -4.76
N GLU A 53 3.40 -4.39 -5.41
CA GLU A 53 2.21 -5.21 -5.22
C GLU A 53 2.57 -6.62 -4.74
N LEU A 54 3.77 -6.81 -4.20
CA LEU A 54 4.27 -8.13 -3.76
C LEU A 54 4.39 -9.16 -4.90
N GLN A 55 4.51 -8.72 -6.14
CA GLN A 55 4.55 -9.60 -7.31
C GLN A 55 5.83 -10.45 -7.44
N ASN A 56 6.90 -10.07 -6.74
CA ASN A 56 8.20 -10.76 -6.78
C ASN A 56 8.39 -11.76 -5.63
N LEU A 57 7.30 -12.35 -5.13
CA LEU A 57 7.36 -13.36 -4.09
C LEU A 57 8.14 -14.59 -4.58
N PRO A 58 9.14 -15.07 -3.81
CA PRO A 58 9.85 -16.29 -4.16
C PRO A 58 8.90 -17.50 -4.19
N PRO A 59 9.12 -18.46 -5.09
CA PRO A 59 8.38 -19.72 -5.08
C PRO A 59 8.59 -20.46 -3.76
N GLY A 60 7.56 -21.17 -3.29
CA GLY A 60 7.62 -21.98 -2.07
C GLY A 60 7.45 -21.21 -0.75
N VAL A 61 7.24 -19.89 -0.76
CA VAL A 61 6.97 -19.13 0.47
C VAL A 61 5.50 -19.27 0.89
N ASN A 62 5.29 -19.70 2.14
CA ASN A 62 3.96 -19.87 2.73
C ASN A 62 3.15 -18.57 2.80
N GLN A 63 1.82 -18.70 2.67
CA GLN A 63 0.89 -17.59 2.86
C GLN A 63 0.86 -17.17 4.33
N LEU A 64 1.36 -15.95 4.58
CA LEU A 64 1.17 -15.28 5.85
C LEU A 64 -0.31 -15.02 6.09
N GLN A 65 -0.75 -15.26 7.31
CA GLN A 65 -2.07 -14.87 7.78
C GLN A 65 -2.05 -13.41 8.23
N GLU A 66 -3.24 -12.81 8.37
CA GLU A 66 -3.35 -11.41 8.82
C GLU A 66 -2.62 -11.16 10.14
N HIS A 67 -2.72 -12.07 11.10
CA HIS A 67 -2.06 -11.93 12.40
C HIS A 67 -0.53 -11.96 12.29
N ASP A 68 0.03 -12.75 11.37
CA ASP A 68 1.47 -12.75 11.10
C ASP A 68 1.89 -11.38 10.57
N VAL A 69 1.11 -10.82 9.63
CA VAL A 69 1.40 -9.52 9.02
C VAL A 69 1.26 -8.39 10.06
N ILE A 70 0.27 -8.45 10.96
CA ILE A 70 0.15 -7.49 12.08
C ILE A 70 1.39 -7.54 12.97
N LEU A 71 1.88 -8.73 13.33
CA LEU A 71 3.10 -8.87 14.13
C LEU A 71 4.31 -8.28 13.42
N ILE A 72 4.46 -8.54 12.12
CA ILE A 72 5.54 -7.97 11.29
C ILE A 72 5.44 -6.44 11.25
N ILE A 73 4.24 -5.89 11.04
CA ILE A 73 4.01 -4.44 10.99
C ILE A 73 4.38 -3.79 12.32
N LYS A 74 3.94 -4.35 13.45
CA LYS A 74 4.10 -3.70 14.76
C LYS A 74 5.46 -3.96 15.41
N HIS A 75 6.07 -5.12 15.17
CA HIS A 75 7.27 -5.58 15.88
C HIS A 75 8.48 -5.83 14.96
N GLY A 76 8.28 -5.77 13.64
CA GLY A 76 9.32 -6.04 12.67
C GLY A 76 9.50 -7.53 12.38
N TYR A 77 10.36 -7.81 11.40
CA TYR A 77 10.68 -9.17 10.94
C TYR A 77 12.11 -9.26 10.45
N GLN A 78 12.72 -10.44 10.57
CA GLN A 78 14.17 -10.63 10.32
C GLN A 78 14.52 -11.39 9.03
N PHE A 79 13.57 -11.78 8.19
CA PHE A 79 13.90 -12.54 6.97
C PHE A 79 14.07 -11.65 5.73
N GLY A 80 15.14 -11.90 4.98
CA GLY A 80 15.38 -11.37 3.63
C GLY A 80 15.99 -9.96 3.59
N HIS A 81 15.33 -8.99 4.22
CA HIS A 81 15.86 -7.64 4.41
C HIS A 81 15.19 -6.98 5.64
N PRO A 82 15.86 -6.06 6.35
CA PRO A 82 15.20 -5.31 7.42
C PRO A 82 14.04 -4.52 6.85
N MET A 83 12.82 -4.81 7.29
CA MET A 83 11.67 -3.94 7.09
C MET A 83 11.56 -2.96 8.25
N GLY A 84 11.10 -1.74 7.96
CA GLY A 84 10.59 -0.87 9.00
C GLY A 84 9.44 -1.54 9.75
N HIS A 85 9.27 -1.18 11.01
CA HIS A 85 8.07 -1.48 11.78
C HIS A 85 7.39 -0.17 12.16
N PHE A 86 6.09 -0.24 12.36
CA PHE A 86 5.21 0.91 12.56
C PHE A 86 4.43 0.71 13.86
N PRO A 87 5.11 0.83 15.01
CA PRO A 87 4.49 0.56 16.31
C PRO A 87 3.36 1.55 16.64
N ASP A 88 3.41 2.73 16.03
CA ASP A 88 2.43 3.82 16.19
C ASP A 88 1.14 3.61 15.39
N LEU A 89 1.08 2.62 14.49
CA LEU A 89 -0.19 2.25 13.87
C LEU A 89 -1.13 1.69 14.93
N THR A 90 -2.34 2.27 14.97
CA THR A 90 -3.44 1.71 15.77
C THR A 90 -3.73 0.28 15.37
N GLU A 91 -4.32 -0.52 16.26
CA GLU A 91 -4.71 -1.91 15.95
C GLU A 91 -5.61 -2.00 14.71
N HIS A 92 -6.54 -1.04 14.55
CA HIS A 92 -7.41 -0.99 13.39
C HIS A 92 -6.63 -0.74 12.09
N GLN A 93 -5.68 0.20 12.10
CA GLN A 93 -4.86 0.49 10.92
C GLN A 93 -3.93 -0.68 10.58
N ALA A 94 -3.28 -1.27 11.58
CA ALA A 94 -2.43 -2.44 11.37
C ALA A 94 -3.21 -3.61 10.77
N ARG A 95 -4.43 -3.87 11.28
CA ARG A 95 -5.36 -4.84 10.70
C ARG A 95 -5.74 -4.50 9.27
N ALA A 96 -6.15 -3.26 8.98
CA ALA A 96 -6.56 -2.86 7.64
C ALA A 96 -5.42 -3.05 6.61
N VAL A 97 -4.17 -2.72 6.96
CA VAL A 97 -3.01 -2.98 6.12
C VAL A 97 -2.76 -4.48 5.95
N ALA A 98 -2.88 -5.25 7.03
CA ALA A 98 -2.67 -6.69 6.99
C ALA A 98 -3.70 -7.41 6.10
N GLU A 99 -4.99 -7.10 6.25
CA GLU A 99 -6.08 -7.62 5.40
C GLU A 99 -5.80 -7.32 3.92
N TYR A 100 -5.45 -6.08 3.60
CA TYR A 100 -5.10 -5.68 2.24
C TYR A 100 -3.87 -6.43 1.71
N ALA A 101 -2.78 -6.49 2.47
CA ALA A 101 -1.54 -7.13 2.05
C ALA A 101 -1.70 -8.65 1.85
N VAL A 102 -2.48 -9.33 2.69
CA VAL A 102 -2.80 -10.76 2.57
C VAL A 102 -3.62 -11.02 1.32
N ALA A 103 -4.63 -10.20 1.04
CA ALA A 103 -5.45 -10.29 -0.17
C ALA A 103 -4.61 -10.06 -1.44
N LEU A 104 -3.76 -9.03 -1.42
CA LEU A 104 -2.86 -8.70 -2.52
C LEU A 104 -1.88 -9.85 -2.81
N ARG A 105 -1.28 -10.42 -1.76
CA ARG A 105 -0.41 -11.60 -1.86
C ARG A 105 -1.14 -12.80 -2.47
N HIS A 106 -2.37 -13.06 -2.04
CA HIS A 106 -3.19 -14.14 -2.59
C HIS A 106 -3.44 -13.93 -4.09
N GLU A 107 -3.80 -12.71 -4.49
CA GLU A 107 -4.01 -12.37 -5.90
C GLU A 107 -2.75 -12.62 -6.75
N GLN A 108 -1.59 -12.16 -6.31
CA GLN A 108 -0.32 -12.39 -7.03
C GLN A 108 0.02 -13.87 -7.14
N ARG A 109 -0.24 -14.66 -6.09
CA ARG A 109 -0.04 -16.11 -6.14
C ARG A 109 -0.92 -16.76 -7.20
N MET A 110 -2.20 -16.41 -7.26
CA MET A 110 -3.12 -16.95 -8.26
C MET A 110 -2.70 -16.56 -9.68
N LYS A 111 -2.27 -15.31 -9.89
CA LYS A 111 -1.71 -14.84 -11.16
C LYS A 111 -0.47 -15.64 -11.57
N ALA A 112 0.43 -15.94 -10.64
CA ALA A 112 1.63 -16.73 -10.89
C ALA A 112 1.31 -18.20 -11.23
N LEU A 113 0.35 -18.82 -10.53
CA LEU A 113 -0.07 -20.19 -10.85
C LEU A 113 -0.69 -20.28 -12.25
N GLN A 114 -1.52 -19.29 -12.62
CA GLN A 114 -2.13 -19.21 -13.95
C GLN A 114 -1.12 -18.94 -15.07
N SER A 115 -0.01 -18.25 -14.80
CA SER A 115 1.05 -18.06 -15.79
C SER A 115 1.88 -19.33 -15.97
N MET A 116 2.11 -20.10 -14.90
CA MET A 116 2.82 -21.39 -14.97
C MET A 116 2.02 -22.45 -15.75
N GLU A 117 0.71 -22.57 -15.50
CA GLU A 117 -0.18 -23.50 -16.23
C GLU A 117 -0.19 -23.21 -17.74
N ARG A 118 -0.21 -21.93 -18.13
CA ARG A 118 -0.18 -21.54 -19.55
C ARG A 118 1.14 -21.82 -20.26
N VAL A 119 2.22 -22.06 -19.53
CA VAL A 119 3.56 -22.32 -20.08
C VAL A 119 3.85 -23.81 -20.17
N ALA A 120 3.08 -24.67 -19.48
CA ALA A 120 3.21 -26.11 -19.60
C ALA A 120 2.86 -26.56 -21.04
N PRO A 121 3.78 -27.23 -21.77
CA PRO A 121 3.45 -27.79 -23.07
C PRO A 121 2.33 -28.83 -22.94
N LEU A 122 1.36 -28.77 -23.84
CA LEU A 122 0.51 -29.92 -24.15
C LEU A 122 1.43 -31.01 -24.69
N GLU A 123 1.98 -31.88 -23.83
CA GLU A 123 2.54 -33.13 -24.34
C GLU A 123 1.38 -33.92 -24.94
N PRO A 124 1.43 -34.26 -26.25
CA PRO A 124 0.42 -35.14 -26.81
C PRO A 124 0.54 -36.49 -26.12
N ALA A 125 -0.61 -37.06 -25.76
CA ALA A 125 -0.69 -38.45 -25.32
C ALA A 125 0.03 -39.32 -26.35
N SER A 126 1.12 -39.96 -25.92
CA SER A 126 1.76 -41.01 -26.68
C SER A 126 0.82 -42.21 -26.78
N ASP A 127 0.61 -42.67 -28.02
CA ASP A 127 -0.26 -43.76 -28.47
C ASP A 127 -0.24 -45.04 -27.60
#